data_AF-A0A7C4Y8L4-F1
#
_entry.id   AF-A0A7C4Y8L4-F1
#
_cell.length_a   1.000
_cell.length_b   1.000
_cell.length_c   1.000
_cell.angle_alpha   90.00
_cell.angle_beta   90.00
_cell.angle_gamma   90.00
#
_symmetry.space_group_name_H-M   'P 1'
#
loop_
_entity.id
_entity.type
_entity.pdbx_description
1 polymer ?
#
loop_
_entity_poly.entity_id
_entity_poly.type
_entity_poly.pdbx_seq_one_letter_code
_entity_poly.pdbx_strand_id
1 'polypeptide(L)'
;MTDIRNHSDDAKTDHRLSVELGNRLTAAYSAAMSILRRFEQGDPCPEAIADLEVSVQSILNSVGPSTGLPAPLHADLRRLLDALAEAQRKGARWLDTVLSPEIESTVREQRLRSAYGQRDLPAA
;
A
#
# COMPACT_ATOMS: atom_id res chain seq x y z
N MET A 1 -18.28 30.19 -39.62
CA MET A 1 -18.94 28.86 -39.65
C MET A 1 -17.96 27.94 -38.94
N THR A 2 -18.04 27.92 -37.62
CA THR A 2 -16.91 27.59 -36.74
C THR A 2 -17.32 26.47 -35.80
N ASP A 3 -16.45 25.46 -35.71
CA ASP A 3 -16.27 24.51 -34.62
C ASP A 3 -17.43 23.61 -34.17
N ILE A 4 -17.50 22.41 -34.77
CA ILE A 4 -18.17 21.22 -34.19
C ILE A 4 -17.13 20.10 -33.90
N ARG A 5 -15.83 20.33 -34.13
CA ARG A 5 -14.82 19.25 -34.11
C ARG A 5 -14.13 18.99 -32.77
N ASN A 6 -14.22 19.88 -31.78
CA ASN A 6 -13.49 19.72 -30.52
C ASN A 6 -14.18 18.85 -29.45
N HIS A 7 -15.49 18.61 -29.51
CA HIS A 7 -16.20 17.97 -28.39
C HIS A 7 -15.99 16.45 -28.27
N SER A 8 -15.51 15.77 -29.31
CA SER A 8 -15.25 14.32 -29.28
C SER A 8 -13.90 13.94 -28.68
N ASP A 9 -12.89 14.81 -28.76
CA ASP A 9 -11.55 14.52 -28.23
C ASP A 9 -11.49 14.69 -26.70
N ASP A 10 -12.21 15.68 -26.16
CA ASP A 10 -12.27 15.93 -24.71
C ASP A 10 -12.91 14.75 -23.96
N ALA A 11 -14.05 14.23 -24.44
CA ALA A 11 -14.75 13.11 -23.80
C ALA A 11 -13.95 11.79 -23.86
N LYS A 12 -13.19 11.56 -24.95
CA LYS A 12 -12.35 10.37 -25.10
C LYS A 12 -11.11 10.43 -24.21
N THR A 13 -10.56 11.63 -24.01
CA THR A 13 -9.43 11.89 -23.12
C THR A 13 -9.85 11.70 -21.66
N ASP A 14 -11.00 12.23 -21.26
CA ASP A 14 -11.57 12.07 -19.91
C ASP A 14 -11.84 10.60 -19.55
N HIS A 15 -12.42 9.84 -20.49
CA HIS A 15 -12.64 8.41 -20.30
C HIS A 15 -11.32 7.62 -20.14
N ARG A 16 -10.31 7.92 -20.95
CA ARG A 16 -8.99 7.25 -20.88
C ARG A 16 -8.30 7.54 -19.54
N LEU A 17 -8.34 8.79 -19.08
CA LEU A 17 -7.79 9.18 -17.79
C LEU A 17 -8.52 8.49 -16.63
N SER A 18 -9.85 8.39 -16.71
CA SER A 18 -10.66 7.67 -15.72
C SER A 18 -10.31 6.18 -15.63
N VAL A 19 -10.11 5.52 -16.77
CA VAL A 19 -9.69 4.10 -16.83
C VAL A 19 -8.28 3.92 -16.26
N GLU A 20 -7.34 4.78 -16.64
CA GLU A 20 -5.97 4.74 -16.13
C GLU A 20 -5.93 4.95 -14.61
N LEU A 21 -6.69 5.92 -14.11
CA LEU A 21 -6.80 6.18 -12.68
C LEU A 21 -7.43 4.99 -11.93
N GLY A 22 -8.49 4.39 -12.48
CA GLY A 22 -9.12 3.18 -11.91
C GLY A 22 -8.14 2.00 -11.81
N ASN A 23 -7.33 1.77 -12.84
CA ASN A 23 -6.29 0.73 -12.82
C ASN A 23 -5.24 1.00 -11.73
N ARG A 24 -4.81 2.26 -11.59
CA ARG A 24 -3.84 2.65 -10.55
C ARG A 24 -4.42 2.49 -9.14
N LEU A 25 -5.68 2.87 -8.93
CA LEU A 25 -6.40 2.66 -7.66
C LEU A 25 -6.51 1.18 -7.31
N THR A 26 -6.86 0.34 -8.28
CA THR A 26 -6.97 -1.11 -8.11
C THR A 26 -5.62 -1.75 -7.73
N ALA A 27 -4.54 -1.35 -8.42
CA ALA A 27 -3.20 -1.83 -8.13
C ALA A 27 -2.73 -1.41 -6.73
N ALA A 28 -2.93 -0.15 -6.36
CA ALA A 28 -2.60 0.36 -5.03
C ALA A 28 -3.40 -0.35 -3.92
N TYR A 29 -4.69 -0.62 -4.17
CA TYR A 29 -5.53 -1.36 -3.23
C TYR A 29 -5.04 -2.80 -3.03
N SER A 30 -4.70 -3.49 -4.12
CA SER A 30 -4.13 -4.84 -4.05
C SER A 30 -2.80 -4.87 -3.28
N ALA A 31 -1.93 -3.90 -3.51
CA ALA A 31 -0.69 -3.74 -2.76
C ALA A 31 -0.94 -3.51 -1.26
N ALA A 32 -1.89 -2.65 -0.90
CA ALA A 32 -2.30 -2.42 0.50
C ALA A 32 -2.78 -3.72 1.17
N MET A 33 -3.60 -4.52 0.48
CA MET A 33 -4.08 -5.80 1.00
C MET A 33 -2.95 -6.82 1.18
N SER A 34 -1.97 -6.86 0.26
CA SER A 34 -0.79 -7.72 0.40
C SER A 34 0.02 -7.35 1.64
N ILE A 35 0.23 -6.05 1.89
CA ILE A 35 0.91 -5.54 3.08
C ILE A 35 0.16 -5.92 4.36
N LEU A 36 -1.16 -5.72 4.38
CA LEU A 36 -2.01 -6.10 5.53
C LEU A 36 -1.89 -7.58 5.85
N ARG A 37 -1.89 -8.44 4.82
CA ARG A 37 -1.70 -9.88 4.98
C ARG A 37 -0.32 -10.22 5.55
N ARG A 38 0.73 -9.51 5.11
CA ARG A 38 2.09 -9.69 5.63
C ARG A 38 2.21 -9.27 7.10
N PHE A 39 1.52 -8.21 7.51
CA PHE A 39 1.40 -7.85 8.92
C PHE A 39 0.73 -8.95 9.74
N GLU A 40 -0.34 -9.57 9.23
CA GLU A 40 -1.02 -10.70 9.91
C GLU A 40 -0.12 -11.94 10.02
N GLN A 41 0.80 -12.12 9.08
CA GLN A 41 1.79 -13.20 9.09
C GLN A 41 3.02 -12.90 9.96
N GLY A 42 3.12 -11.69 10.53
CA GLY A 42 4.27 -11.28 11.35
C GLY A 42 5.53 -10.96 10.55
N ASP A 43 5.43 -10.77 9.23
CA ASP A 43 6.54 -10.46 8.32
C ASP A 43 6.31 -9.12 7.60
N PRO A 44 6.32 -7.98 8.32
CA PRO A 44 6.13 -6.69 7.68
C PRO A 44 7.32 -6.36 6.79
N CYS A 45 7.02 -5.77 5.63
CA CYS A 45 8.01 -5.31 4.66
C CYS A 45 7.95 -3.79 4.56
N PRO A 46 8.86 -3.07 5.24
CA PRO A 46 8.89 -1.61 5.26
C PRO A 46 9.00 -0.99 3.86
N GLU A 47 9.72 -1.63 2.95
CA GLU A 47 9.92 -1.18 1.58
C GLU A 47 8.58 -1.15 0.81
N ALA A 48 7.77 -2.20 0.98
CA ALA A 48 6.46 -2.28 0.33
C ALA A 48 5.50 -1.18 0.82
N ILE A 49 5.65 -0.72 2.07
CA ILE A 49 4.86 0.38 2.63
C ILE A 49 5.28 1.71 2.00
N ALA A 50 6.59 1.98 1.93
CA ALA A 50 7.11 3.19 1.29
C ALA A 50 6.71 3.28 -0.20
N ASP A 51 6.81 2.17 -0.94
CA ASP A 51 6.39 2.09 -2.34
C ASP A 51 4.89 2.35 -2.53
N LEU A 52 4.07 1.85 -1.60
CA LEU A 52 2.63 2.10 -1.58
C LEU A 52 2.31 3.57 -1.30
N GLU A 53 2.99 4.21 -0.34
CA GLU A 53 2.80 5.63 -0.03
C GLU A 53 3.13 6.53 -1.23
N VAL A 54 4.25 6.26 -1.92
CA VAL A 54 4.62 6.98 -3.15
C VAL A 54 3.55 6.80 -4.23
N SER A 55 3.05 5.58 -4.40
CA SER A 55 2.02 5.26 -5.39
C SER A 55 0.71 6.01 -5.10
N VAL A 56 0.30 6.06 -3.83
CA VAL A 56 -0.91 6.76 -3.38
C VAL A 56 -0.77 8.27 -3.54
N GLN A 57 0.36 8.84 -3.14
CA GLN A 57 0.62 10.26 -3.33
C GLN A 57 0.57 10.66 -4.81
N SER A 58 1.11 9.81 -5.69
CA SER A 58 1.05 10.01 -7.14
C SER A 58 -0.39 9.94 -7.67
N ILE A 59 -1.23 9.04 -7.14
CA ILE A 59 -2.66 8.95 -7.48
C ILE A 59 -3.37 10.24 -7.03
N LEU A 60 -3.17 10.68 -5.78
CA LEU A 60 -3.78 11.90 -5.23
C LEU A 60 -3.38 13.15 -6.03
N ASN A 61 -2.11 13.26 -6.42
CA ASN A 61 -1.62 14.35 -7.26
C ASN A 61 -2.25 14.33 -8.66
N SER A 62 -2.60 13.15 -9.18
CA SER A 62 -3.26 12.98 -10.48
C SER A 62 -4.75 13.32 -10.45
N VAL A 63 -5.39 13.15 -9.28
CA VAL A 63 -6.79 13.50 -9.05
C VAL A 63 -6.98 15.02 -8.93
N GLY A 64 -5.98 15.73 -8.40
CA GLY A 64 -6.04 17.18 -8.18
C GLY A 64 -7.21 17.60 -7.27
N PRO A 65 -7.45 18.91 -7.07
CA PRO A 65 -8.63 19.41 -6.35
C PRO A 65 -9.93 19.31 -7.16
N SER A 66 -9.88 18.70 -8.34
CA SER A 66 -10.99 18.64 -9.29
C SER A 66 -12.06 17.66 -8.80
N THR A 67 -13.14 18.24 -8.30
CA THR A 67 -14.43 17.65 -7.89
C THR A 67 -15.20 16.95 -9.03
N GLY A 68 -14.52 16.46 -10.06
CA GLY A 68 -15.09 15.83 -11.26
C GLY A 68 -14.93 14.32 -11.33
N LEU A 69 -14.40 13.67 -10.29
CA LEU A 69 -14.24 12.22 -10.31
C LEU A 69 -15.60 11.51 -10.40
N PRO A 70 -15.74 10.50 -11.26
CA PRO A 70 -16.94 9.67 -11.26
C PRO A 70 -17.11 8.96 -9.92
N ALA A 71 -18.35 8.85 -9.44
CA ALA A 71 -18.74 8.19 -8.19
C ALA A 71 -18.03 6.84 -7.90
N PRO A 72 -17.85 5.91 -8.87
CA PRO A 72 -17.08 4.68 -8.63
C PRO A 72 -15.62 4.93 -8.26
N LEU A 73 -14.94 5.88 -8.88
CA LEU A 73 -13.55 6.20 -8.54
C LEU A 73 -13.42 6.86 -7.17
N HIS A 74 -14.44 7.64 -6.75
CA HIS A 74 -14.53 8.11 -5.36
C HIS A 74 -14.63 6.96 -4.37
N ALA A 75 -15.45 5.95 -4.65
CA ALA A 75 -15.59 4.78 -3.79
C ALA A 75 -14.29 3.97 -3.72
N ASP A 76 -13.60 3.78 -4.84
CA ASP A 76 -12.34 3.05 -4.88
C ASP A 76 -11.20 3.81 -4.19
N LEU A 77 -11.11 5.13 -4.39
CA LEU A 77 -10.20 5.97 -3.63
C LEU A 77 -10.47 5.90 -2.13
N ARG A 78 -11.75 5.92 -1.72
CA ARG A 78 -12.11 5.80 -0.31
C ARG A 78 -11.67 4.47 0.28
N ARG A 79 -11.93 3.36 -0.43
CA ARG A 79 -11.49 2.01 -0.02
C ARG A 79 -9.98 1.91 0.12
N LEU A 80 -9.23 2.54 -0.79
CA LEU A 80 -7.77 2.61 -0.71
C LEU A 80 -7.30 3.37 0.54
N LEU A 81 -7.88 4.55 0.81
CA LEU A 81 -7.55 5.34 1.99
C LEU A 81 -7.87 4.60 3.30
N ASP A 82 -9.02 3.92 3.37
CA ASP A 82 -9.40 3.12 4.54
C ASP A 82 -8.43 1.93 4.75
N ALA A 83 -8.00 1.27 3.66
CA ALA A 83 -7.01 0.19 3.73
C ALA A 83 -5.62 0.68 4.18
N LEU A 84 -5.20 1.86 3.73
CA LEU A 84 -3.95 2.50 4.16
C LEU A 84 -3.99 2.86 5.65
N ALA A 85 -5.09 3.43 6.12
CA ALA A 85 -5.26 3.77 7.53
C ALA A 85 -5.23 2.51 8.42
N GLU A 86 -5.79 1.39 7.95
CA GLU A 86 -5.65 0.10 8.64
C GLU A 86 -4.21 -0.40 8.64
N ALA A 87 -3.52 -0.33 7.50
CA ALA A 87 -2.12 -0.77 7.40
C ALA A 87 -1.20 0.03 8.33
N GLN A 88 -1.39 1.35 8.39
CA GLN A 88 -0.66 2.23 9.30
C GLN A 88 -0.94 1.89 10.77
N ARG A 89 -2.20 1.64 11.15
CA ARG A 89 -2.55 1.23 12.52
C ARG A 89 -1.94 -0.11 12.90
N LYS A 90 -1.99 -1.11 12.02
CA LYS A 90 -1.33 -2.41 12.24
C LYS A 90 0.19 -2.26 12.32
N GLY A 91 0.78 -1.42 11.48
CA GLY A 91 2.20 -1.10 11.50
C GLY A 91 2.66 -0.44 12.80
N ALA A 92 1.94 0.58 13.27
CA ALA A 92 2.21 1.23 14.55
C ALA A 92 2.14 0.24 15.72
N ARG A 93 1.10 -0.61 15.74
CA ARG A 93 0.96 -1.66 16.77
C ARG A 93 2.10 -2.69 16.72
N TRP A 94 2.52 -3.09 15.52
CA TRP A 94 3.66 -3.99 15.35
C TRP A 94 4.96 -3.34 15.83
N LEU A 95 5.18 -2.06 15.52
CA LEU A 95 6.34 -1.32 16.02
C LEU A 95 6.33 -1.23 17.55
N ASP A 96 5.20 -0.90 18.18
CA ASP A 96 5.07 -0.94 19.65
C ASP A 96 5.37 -2.33 20.22
N THR A 97 4.95 -3.38 19.52
CA THR A 97 5.21 -4.77 19.94
C THR A 97 6.69 -5.11 19.80
N VAL A 98 7.35 -4.77 18.69
CA VAL A 98 8.75 -5.13 18.43
C VAL A 98 9.75 -4.23 19.14
N LEU A 99 9.42 -2.96 19.34
CA LEU A 99 10.19 -2.02 20.16
C LEU A 99 9.93 -2.21 21.66
N SER A 100 8.99 -3.08 22.04
CA SER A 100 8.91 -3.52 23.43
C SER A 100 10.14 -4.39 23.76
N PRO A 101 10.86 -4.10 24.86
CA PRO A 101 12.16 -4.71 25.17
C PRO A 101 12.13 -6.24 25.28
N GLU A 102 10.97 -6.83 25.58
CA GLU A 102 10.77 -8.28 25.71
C GLU A 102 10.71 -9.00 24.34
N ILE A 103 10.12 -8.38 23.33
CA ILE A 103 10.02 -8.94 21.97
C ILE A 103 11.32 -8.71 21.21
N GLU A 104 12.01 -7.59 21.42
CA GLU A 104 13.34 -7.36 20.85
C GLU A 104 14.31 -8.49 21.28
N SER A 105 14.24 -8.91 22.54
CA SER A 105 14.98 -10.09 23.03
C SER A 105 14.56 -11.38 22.34
N THR A 106 13.26 -11.62 22.18
CA THR A 106 12.72 -12.86 21.57
C THR A 106 13.04 -12.96 20.07
N VAL A 107 12.89 -11.87 19.32
CA VAL A 107 13.22 -11.79 17.89
C VAL A 107 14.73 -11.85 17.68
N ARG A 108 15.52 -11.21 18.56
CA ARG A 108 16.98 -11.33 18.57
C ARG A 108 17.41 -12.77 18.86
N GLU A 109 16.81 -13.44 19.83
CA GLU A 109 17.07 -14.86 20.11
C GLU A 109 16.66 -15.76 18.94
N GLN A 110 15.51 -15.55 18.30
CA GLN A 110 15.12 -16.29 17.11
C GLN A 110 16.06 -16.04 15.93
N ARG A 111 16.53 -14.80 15.72
CA ARG A 111 17.53 -14.48 14.69
C ARG A 111 18.89 -15.08 15.01
N LEU A 112 19.34 -15.04 16.27
CA LEU A 112 20.57 -15.70 16.71
C LEU A 112 20.46 -17.21 16.56
N ARG A 113 19.32 -17.81 16.93
CA ARG A 113 19.05 -19.24 16.74
C ARG A 113 18.96 -19.62 15.26
N SER A 114 18.46 -18.75 14.40
CA SER A 114 18.45 -19.00 12.95
C SER A 114 19.84 -18.84 12.34
N ALA A 115 20.63 -17.88 12.80
CA ALA A 115 21.98 -17.60 12.32
C ALA A 115 23.04 -18.58 12.87
N TYR A 116 22.85 -19.09 14.08
CA TYR A 116 23.82 -19.91 14.80
C TYR A 116 23.29 -21.29 15.24
N GLY A 117 21.98 -21.54 15.21
CA GLY A 117 21.36 -22.81 15.63
C GLY A 117 21.36 -23.91 14.58
N GLN A 118 22.11 -23.75 13.49
CA GLN A 118 22.48 -24.81 12.54
C GLN A 118 23.92 -25.32 12.78
N ARG A 119 24.54 -25.01 13.93
CA ARG A 119 25.70 -25.76 14.40
C ARG A 119 25.22 -26.80 15.40
N ASP A 120 24.94 -28.00 14.89
CA ASP A 120 25.08 -29.23 15.67
C ASP A 120 26.39 -29.13 16.45
N LEU A 121 26.28 -28.91 17.76
CA LEU A 121 27.36 -29.18 18.69
C LEU A 121 27.40 -30.70 18.80
N PRO A 122 28.46 -31.39 18.32
CA PRO A 122 28.59 -32.80 18.59
C PRO A 122 28.68 -32.99 20.10
N ALA A 123 27.80 -33.82 20.64
CA ALA A 123 27.88 -34.26 22.03
C ALA A 123 29.23 -34.95 22.25
N ALA A 124 30.05 -34.36 23.11
CA ALA A 124 31.25 -34.97 23.69
C ALA A 124 31.33 -34.55 25.16
#